data_AF-A0A6D2GBJ0-F1
#
_entry.id   AF-A0A6D2GBJ0-F1
#
_cell.length_a   1.000
_cell.length_b   1.000
_cell.length_c   1.000
_cell.angle_alpha   90.00
_cell.angle_beta   90.00
_cell.angle_gamma   90.00
#
_symmetry.space_group_name_H-M   'P 1'
#
loop_
_entity.id
_entity.type
_entity.pdbx_description
1 polymer ?
#
loop_
_entity_poly.entity_id
_entity_poly.type
_entity_poly.pdbx_seq_one_letter_code
_entity_poly.pdbx_strand_id
1 'polypeptide(L)'
;MKIYSALLLAGAALFFTHPVLATVCRNSNGTATDIFYDLSDVFTSGNNQPGQVVTLPEKSGWVGVNATCPAGTTVNYTYRSYVSELPVQSTEGNFKYLKLNDYLLGRDEHHR
;
A
#
# COMPACT_ATOMS: atom_id res chain seq x y z
N MET A 1 20.85 -45.94 18.94
CA MET A 1 21.49 -44.60 19.02
C MET A 1 21.34 -43.72 17.78
N LYS A 2 21.09 -44.23 16.56
CA LYS A 2 20.98 -43.38 15.34
C LYS A 2 19.72 -42.51 15.23
N ILE A 3 18.62 -42.91 15.90
CA ILE A 3 17.30 -42.26 15.75
C ILE A 3 17.22 -40.97 16.59
N TYR A 4 17.84 -40.96 17.78
CA TYR A 4 17.86 -39.78 18.66
C TYR A 4 18.71 -38.63 18.09
N SER A 5 19.80 -38.94 17.37
CA SER A 5 20.63 -37.93 16.71
C SER A 5 19.90 -37.24 15.55
N ALA A 6 19.03 -37.95 14.82
CA ALA A 6 18.23 -37.37 13.74
C ALA A 6 17.14 -36.43 14.28
N LEU A 7 16.52 -36.78 15.42
CA LEU A 7 15.55 -35.92 16.10
C LEU A 7 16.16 -34.63 16.67
N LEU A 8 17.39 -34.68 17.18
CA LEU A 8 18.11 -33.49 17.67
C LEU A 8 18.51 -32.53 16.53
N LEU A 9 18.90 -33.08 15.37
CA LEU A 9 19.20 -32.28 14.16
C LEU A 9 17.94 -31.64 13.56
N ALA A 10 16.80 -32.35 13.57
CA ALA A 10 15.52 -31.79 13.12
C ALA A 10 14.98 -30.72 14.08
N GLY A 11 15.17 -30.88 15.39
CA GLY A 11 14.80 -29.89 16.40
C GLY A 11 15.59 -28.58 16.30
N ALA A 12 16.89 -28.65 15.95
CA ALA A 12 17.74 -27.47 15.78
C ALA A 12 17.37 -26.63 14.55
N ALA A 13 16.84 -27.25 13.48
CA ALA A 13 16.47 -26.56 12.24
C ALA A 13 15.22 -25.66 12.39
N LEU A 14 14.34 -25.95 13.35
CA LEU A 14 13.13 -25.15 13.60
C LEU A 14 13.42 -23.78 14.24
N PHE A 15 14.59 -23.60 14.86
CA PHE A 15 14.98 -22.35 15.53
C PHE A 15 15.55 -21.28 14.58
N PHE A 16 15.82 -21.62 13.30
CA PHE A 16 16.30 -20.66 12.31
C PHE A 16 15.20 -20.09 11.40
N THR A 17 13.94 -20.22 11.81
CA THR A 17 12.83 -19.54 11.14
C THR A 17 12.84 -18.06 11.52
N HIS A 18 13.70 -17.28 10.85
CA HIS A 18 13.60 -15.82 10.92
C HIS A 18 12.28 -15.43 10.29
N PRO A 19 11.36 -14.75 11.01
CA PRO A 19 10.19 -14.22 10.37
C PRO A 19 10.67 -13.19 9.34
N VAL A 20 10.46 -13.47 8.06
CA VAL A 20 10.64 -12.49 6.98
C VAL A 20 9.51 -11.48 7.14
N LEU A 21 9.68 -10.58 8.11
CA LEU A 21 8.80 -9.44 8.28
C LEU A 21 9.15 -8.42 7.20
N ALA A 22 8.13 -7.95 6.47
CA ALA A 22 8.29 -6.82 5.58
C ALA A 22 8.90 -5.65 6.36
N THR A 23 9.94 -5.04 5.82
CA THR A 23 10.56 -3.89 6.47
C THR A 23 9.64 -2.69 6.37
N VAL A 24 9.21 -2.15 7.51
CA VAL A 24 8.38 -0.95 7.57
C VAL A 24 9.30 0.27 7.53
N CYS A 25 9.20 1.03 6.43
CA CYS A 25 9.85 2.33 6.31
C CYS A 25 8.89 3.44 6.75
N ARG A 26 9.44 4.58 7.16
CA ARG A 26 8.66 5.78 7.49
C ARG A 26 8.91 6.87 6.48
N ASN A 27 7.95 7.79 6.34
CA ASN A 27 8.20 9.04 5.61
C ASN A 27 9.38 9.77 6.26
N SER A 28 10.30 10.29 5.46
CA SER A 28 11.51 10.96 5.95
C SER A 28 11.22 12.24 6.73
N ASN A 29 10.07 12.89 6.46
CA ASN A 29 9.62 14.07 7.21
C ASN A 29 8.95 13.72 8.55
N GLY A 30 8.80 12.43 8.88
CA GLY A 30 8.20 11.95 10.13
C GLY A 30 6.67 11.92 10.15
N THR A 31 5.99 12.60 9.22
CA THR A 31 4.53 12.59 9.06
C THR A 31 4.13 12.16 7.66
N ALA A 32 2.85 11.83 7.45
CA ALA A 32 2.31 11.64 6.11
C ALA A 32 2.50 12.93 5.30
N THR A 33 2.80 12.79 4.01
CA THR A 33 2.86 13.90 3.07
C THR A 33 1.50 14.02 2.39
N ASP A 34 0.91 15.22 2.43
CA ASP A 34 -0.33 15.49 1.73
C ASP A 34 -0.10 15.48 0.22
N ILE A 35 -0.98 14.78 -0.49
CA ILE A 35 -0.95 14.67 -1.95
C ILE A 35 -2.27 15.18 -2.50
N PHE A 36 -2.17 16.17 -3.38
CA PHE A 36 -3.31 16.73 -4.08
C PHE A 36 -3.34 16.18 -5.51
N TYR A 37 -4.50 15.65 -5.90
CA TYR A 37 -4.74 15.20 -7.27
C TYR A 37 -5.59 16.26 -7.97
N ASP A 38 -5.09 16.78 -9.09
CA ASP A 38 -5.90 17.61 -9.98
C ASP A 38 -6.76 16.70 -10.86
N LEU A 39 -8.08 16.87 -10.76
CA LEU A 39 -9.07 16.10 -11.50
C LEU A 39 -9.74 16.91 -12.62
N SER A 40 -9.33 18.17 -12.83
CA SER A 40 -10.01 19.12 -13.71
C SER A 40 -10.08 18.64 -15.16
N ASP A 41 -9.04 17.94 -15.63
CA ASP A 41 -8.94 17.41 -17.00
C ASP A 41 -9.25 15.91 -17.09
N VAL A 42 -9.67 15.28 -15.99
CA VAL A 42 -9.93 13.83 -15.94
C VAL A 42 -11.32 13.48 -16.48
N PHE A 43 -12.30 14.34 -16.20
CA PHE A 43 -13.69 14.13 -16.59
C PHE A 43 -14.06 14.96 -17.81
N THR A 44 -14.54 14.29 -18.85
CA THR A 44 -15.01 14.88 -20.10
C THR A 44 -16.50 14.58 -20.29
N SER A 45 -17.16 15.27 -21.22
CA SER A 45 -18.56 14.96 -21.57
C SER A 45 -18.75 13.52 -22.05
N GLY A 46 -17.70 12.88 -22.58
CA GLY A 46 -17.76 11.49 -23.02
C GLY A 46 -17.72 10.46 -21.89
N ASN A 47 -17.12 10.78 -20.74
CA ASN A 47 -16.92 9.84 -19.63
C ASN A 47 -17.67 10.23 -18.34
N ASN A 48 -18.33 11.38 -18.28
CA ASN A 48 -19.13 11.81 -17.14
C ASN A 48 -20.50 11.14 -17.13
N GLN A 49 -20.54 9.85 -16.75
CA GLN A 49 -21.77 9.05 -16.72
C GLN A 49 -21.85 8.23 -15.42
N PRO A 50 -23.05 8.02 -14.84
CA PRO A 50 -23.21 7.22 -13.63
C PRO A 50 -22.62 5.82 -13.78
N GLY A 51 -21.86 5.38 -12.77
CA GLY A 51 -21.21 4.05 -12.77
C GLY A 51 -19.92 3.96 -13.59
N GLN A 52 -19.53 5.02 -14.31
CA GLN A 52 -18.29 5.03 -15.06
C GLN A 52 -17.07 5.11 -14.13
N VAL A 53 -16.11 4.22 -14.32
CA VAL A 53 -14.82 4.25 -13.61
C VAL A 53 -13.78 4.89 -14.51
N VAL A 54 -13.23 6.02 -14.07
CA VAL A 54 -12.10 6.68 -14.74
C VAL A 54 -10.83 6.38 -13.96
N THR A 55 -9.84 5.77 -14.63
CA THR A 55 -8.54 5.48 -14.01
C THR A 55 -7.63 6.70 -14.17
N LEU A 56 -7.06 7.18 -13.06
CA LEU A 56 -6.11 8.27 -13.11
C LEU A 56 -4.83 7.81 -13.83
N PRO A 57 -4.37 8.55 -14.87
CA PRO A 57 -3.18 8.17 -15.63
C PRO A 57 -1.91 8.30 -14.79
N GLU A 58 -1.86 9.28 -13.88
CA GLU A 58 -0.74 9.47 -12.95
C GLU A 58 -1.12 9.01 -11.54
N LYS A 59 -0.67 7.80 -11.18
CA LYS A 59 -0.78 7.27 -9.81
C LYS A 59 0.26 7.89 -8.88
N SER A 60 0.33 9.22 -8.73
CA SER A 60 1.20 9.97 -7.78
C SER A 60 2.65 9.47 -7.57
N GLY A 61 3.21 8.68 -8.49
CA GLY A 61 4.44 7.92 -8.27
C GLY A 61 5.67 8.81 -8.15
N TRP A 62 5.57 10.04 -8.66
CA TRP A 62 6.62 11.05 -8.69
C TRP A 62 6.42 12.20 -7.70
N VAL A 63 5.42 12.12 -6.82
CA VAL A 63 5.33 13.07 -5.70
C VAL A 63 6.52 12.76 -4.81
N GLY A 64 7.50 13.68 -4.74
CA GLY A 64 8.83 13.53 -4.15
C GLY A 64 8.86 13.16 -2.66
N VAL A 65 8.26 12.03 -2.32
CA VAL A 65 8.17 11.44 -1.00
C VAL A 65 9.39 10.56 -0.82
N ASN A 66 10.23 10.92 0.14
CA ASN A 66 11.38 10.10 0.49
C ASN A 66 11.06 9.21 1.70
N ALA A 67 11.52 7.96 1.68
CA ALA A 67 11.34 7.03 2.79
C ALA A 67 12.65 6.81 3.54
N THR A 68 12.58 6.75 4.86
CA THR A 68 13.68 6.31 5.73
C THR A 68 13.37 4.90 6.23
N CYS A 69 14.22 3.95 5.88
CA CYS A 69 14.10 2.56 6.30
C CYS A 69 15.12 2.21 7.40
N PRO A 70 14.84 1.19 8.25
CA PRO A 70 15.80 0.67 9.21
C PRO A 70 17.15 0.25 8.59
N ALA A 71 18.21 0.27 9.40
CA ALA A 71 19.51 -0.23 8.98
C ALA A 71 19.42 -1.73 8.61
N GLY A 72 20.06 -2.11 7.50
CA GLY A 72 20.03 -3.48 6.98
C GLY A 72 19.00 -3.72 5.87
N THR A 73 18.17 -2.72 5.52
CA THR A 73 17.38 -2.78 4.27
C THR A 73 18.32 -2.75 3.06
N THR A 74 18.29 -3.79 2.25
CA THR A 74 19.16 -3.96 1.07
C THR A 74 18.47 -3.61 -0.25
N VAL A 75 17.16 -3.44 -0.24
CA VAL A 75 16.36 -3.07 -1.43
C VAL A 75 16.21 -1.56 -1.56
N ASN A 76 16.07 -1.08 -2.80
CA ASN A 76 15.94 0.35 -3.13
C ASN A 76 14.52 0.76 -3.56
N TYR A 77 13.53 -0.12 -3.37
CA TYR A 77 12.13 0.16 -3.65
C TYR A 77 11.29 -0.08 -2.40
N THR A 78 10.16 0.62 -2.31
CA THR A 78 9.20 0.48 -1.21
C THR A 78 7.78 0.51 -1.78
N TYR A 79 6.85 -0.13 -1.08
CA TYR A 79 5.42 0.09 -1.30
C TYR A 79 4.96 1.24 -0.41
N ARG A 80 4.17 2.17 -0.97
CA ARG A 80 3.63 3.31 -0.25
C ARG A 80 2.23 2.99 0.26
N SER A 81 2.00 3.24 1.54
CA SER A 81 0.65 3.27 2.12
C SER A 81 0.09 4.69 2.06
N TYR A 82 -1.22 4.79 1.93
CA TYR A 82 -1.96 6.04 2.02
C TYR A 82 -2.86 6.02 3.25
N VAL A 83 -3.05 7.18 3.82
CA VAL A 83 -4.06 7.44 4.84
C VAL A 83 -4.99 8.51 4.31
N SER A 84 -6.28 8.36 4.56
CA SER A 84 -7.30 9.31 4.15
C SER A 84 -8.27 9.53 5.29
N GLU A 85 -8.66 10.79 5.47
CA GLU A 85 -9.71 11.19 6.41
C GLU A 85 -11.11 11.09 5.77
N LEU A 86 -11.18 10.81 4.46
CA LEU A 86 -12.44 10.67 3.75
C LEU A 86 -13.20 9.41 4.20
N PRO A 87 -14.53 9.50 4.32
CA PRO A 87 -15.33 8.37 4.76
C PRO A 87 -15.33 7.26 3.70
N VAL A 88 -15.15 6.03 4.14
CA VAL A 88 -15.32 4.83 3.31
C VAL A 88 -16.82 4.58 3.12
N GLN A 89 -17.29 4.60 1.89
CA GLN A 89 -18.68 4.27 1.55
C GLN A 89 -18.89 2.76 1.41
N SER A 90 -17.97 2.07 0.75
CA SER A 90 -18.02 0.61 0.58
C SER A 90 -16.62 0.00 0.49
N THR A 91 -16.54 -1.31 0.69
CA THR A 91 -15.33 -2.10 0.45
C THR A 91 -15.72 -3.30 -0.41
N GLU A 92 -15.05 -3.46 -1.55
CA GLU A 92 -15.36 -4.52 -2.52
C GLU A 92 -14.05 -5.17 -2.96
N GLY A 93 -13.88 -6.46 -2.67
CA GLY A 93 -12.61 -7.15 -2.89
C GLY A 93 -11.47 -6.47 -2.13
N ASN A 94 -10.44 -6.04 -2.88
CA ASN A 94 -9.26 -5.36 -2.34
C ASN A 94 -9.36 -3.83 -2.41
N PHE A 95 -10.53 -3.29 -2.76
CA PHE A 95 -10.71 -1.85 -2.93
C PHE A 95 -11.60 -1.25 -1.86
N LYS A 96 -11.23 -0.05 -1.41
CA LYS A 96 -12.07 0.82 -0.59
C LYS A 96 -12.56 1.98 -1.46
N TYR A 97 -13.86 2.24 -1.44
CA TYR A 97 -14.46 3.38 -2.13
C TYR A 97 -14.69 4.51 -1.13
N LEU A 98 -13.96 5.60 -1.33
CA LEU A 98 -13.97 6.80 -0.49
C LEU A 98 -14.94 7.82 -1.10
N LYS A 99 -15.81 8.43 -0.29
CA LYS A 99 -16.69 9.49 -0.77
C LYS A 99 -15.89 10.79 -0.95
N LEU A 100 -15.66 11.21 -2.20
CA LEU A 100 -14.98 12.48 -2.49
C LEU A 100 -15.98 13.65 -2.42
N ASN A 101 -17.16 13.46 -3.00
CA ASN A 101 -18.30 14.36 -2.92
C ASN A 101 -19.61 13.56 -3.15
N ASP A 102 -20.73 14.24 -3.38
CA ASP A 102 -22.03 13.57 -3.58
C ASP A 102 -22.16 12.78 -4.90
N TYR A 103 -21.25 12.99 -5.85
CA TYR A 103 -21.30 12.42 -7.20
C TYR A 103 -20.10 11.51 -7.52
N LEU A 104 -19.00 11.63 -6.78
CA LEU A 104 -17.72 10.96 -7.08
C LEU A 104 -17.21 10.14 -5.91
N LEU A 105 -16.75 8.94 -6.24
CA LEU A 105 -16.05 8.04 -5.34
C LEU A 105 -14.60 7.85 -5.79
N GLY A 106 -13.69 7.92 -4.83
CA GLY A 106 -12.29 7.57 -5.01
C GLY A 106 -12.11 6.09 -4.74
N ARG A 107 -11.43 5.37 -5.63
CA ARG A 107 -11.12 3.95 -5.44
C ARG A 107 -9.67 3.80 -5.00
N ASP A 108 -9.47 3.34 -3.78
CA ASP A 108 -8.15 3.07 -3.22
C ASP A 108 -7.91 1.56 -3.12
N GLU A 109 -6.73 1.11 -3.55
CA GLU A 109 -6.34 -0.31 -3.51
C GLU A 109 -5.59 -0.59 -2.23
N HIS A 110 -6.12 -1.49 -1.41
CA HIS A 110 -5.51 -1.86 -0.16
C HIS A 110 -4.74 -3.17 -0.31
N HIS A 111 -3.42 -3.09 -0.29
CA HIS A 111 -2.56 -4.27 -0.15
C HIS A 111 -2.50 -4.67 1.34
N ARG A 112 -3.10 -5.81 1.69
CA ARG A 112 -2.96 -6.46 3.00
C ARG A 112 -1.70 -7.29 3.09
#